data_AF-A0A559LHQ2-F1
#
_entry.id   AF-A0A559LHQ2-F1
#
_cell.length_a   1.000
_cell.length_b   1.000
_cell.length_c   1.000
_cell.angle_alpha   90.00
_cell.angle_beta   90.00
_cell.angle_gamma   90.00
#
_symmetry.space_group_name_H-M   'P 1'
#
loop_
_entity.id
_entity.type
_entity.pdbx_description
1 polymer ?
#
loop_
_entity_poly.entity_id
_entity_poly.type
_entity_poly.pdbx_seq_one_letter_code
_entity_poly.pdbx_strand_id
1 'polypeptide(L)'
;MDLDNGSNEINHHHIPGLQEPLTKGHLAQACKDHNQLPIDDVLLKIEDTVKKHVPQLKLILKQYGVKNFAVCVQHRHFKVPDGFNMVGRVLFQGLFYFTRKVANDKILGPGNVCGRKFIFDKQYGWRPCEFHEGSAPDLSKVAPEFFIVYTTYLVKHGLTSIFGLEYTVPGLLIFDILEIGLSDYGLLYVDTASMPLNDAQIVTTRFGLSGPIHNNELKCIRFPEGHRKVNVDQQESDPSDDEVIIAFKKEYPGAALSI
;
A
#
# COMPACT_ATOMS: atom_id res chain seq x y z
N MET A 1 45.57 9.85 -6.34
CA MET A 1 44.45 10.28 -5.47
C MET A 1 43.27 9.45 -5.91
N ASP A 2 43.16 8.27 -5.32
CA ASP A 2 42.05 7.36 -5.58
C ASP A 2 40.87 7.86 -4.73
N LEU A 3 39.83 8.33 -5.41
CA LEU A 3 38.55 8.61 -4.78
C LEU A 3 37.87 7.28 -4.52
N ASP A 4 38.05 6.80 -3.28
CA ASP A 4 37.25 5.75 -2.67
C ASP A 4 35.77 6.19 -2.68
N ASN A 5 35.07 5.83 -3.75
CA ASN A 5 33.61 5.85 -3.77
C ASN A 5 33.15 4.70 -2.89
N GLY A 6 33.09 4.96 -1.57
CA GLY A 6 32.58 4.05 -0.58
C GLY A 6 31.31 3.40 -1.10
N SER A 7 31.41 2.12 -1.44
CA SER A 7 30.27 1.28 -1.76
C SER A 7 29.43 1.22 -0.48
N ASN A 8 28.44 2.10 -0.39
CA ASN A 8 27.34 1.92 0.54
C ASN A 8 26.65 0.62 0.12
N GLU A 9 27.10 -0.50 0.67
CA GLU A 9 26.44 -1.79 0.50
C GLU A 9 24.97 -1.58 0.86
N ILE A 10 24.11 -1.77 -0.14
CA ILE A 10 22.67 -1.67 0.05
C ILE A 10 22.30 -2.79 1.02
N ASN A 11 21.68 -2.42 2.14
CA ASN A 11 21.28 -3.41 3.12
C ASN A 11 20.14 -4.28 2.56
N HIS A 12 20.45 -5.56 2.32
CA HIS A 12 19.52 -6.56 1.80
C HIS A 12 19.10 -7.58 2.88
N HIS A 13 19.01 -7.17 4.14
CA HIS A 13 18.46 -8.01 5.21
C HIS A 13 17.05 -8.52 4.88
N HIS A 14 16.65 -9.60 5.57
CA HIS A 14 15.30 -10.14 5.48
C HIS A 14 14.27 -9.06 5.77
N ILE A 15 13.20 -9.04 4.97
CA ILE A 15 12.17 -8.01 5.01
C ILE A 15 11.18 -8.32 6.14
N PRO A 16 11.02 -7.42 7.14
CA PRO A 16 10.07 -7.63 8.23
C PRO A 16 8.62 -7.76 7.76
N GLY A 17 7.90 -8.74 8.32
CA GLY A 17 6.52 -9.03 7.95
C GLY A 17 6.38 -9.69 6.57
N LEU A 18 7.49 -10.07 5.94
CA LEU A 18 7.49 -10.75 4.65
C LEU A 18 8.37 -12.01 4.68
N GLN A 19 9.64 -11.88 5.06
CA GLN A 19 10.60 -12.98 5.19
C GLN A 19 10.91 -13.33 6.64
N GLU A 20 10.65 -12.39 7.56
CA GLU A 20 10.84 -12.60 8.99
C GLU A 20 9.61 -12.12 9.79
N PRO A 21 9.37 -12.67 10.99
CA PRO A 21 8.27 -12.25 11.86
C PRO A 21 8.37 -10.78 12.29
N LEU A 22 7.21 -10.15 12.49
CA LEU A 22 7.14 -8.79 13.02
C LEU A 22 7.48 -8.74 14.51
N THR A 23 8.15 -7.67 14.91
CA THR A 23 8.46 -7.37 16.31
C THR A 23 7.73 -6.10 16.77
N LYS A 24 7.69 -5.86 18.08
CA LYS A 24 7.20 -4.57 18.62
C LYS A 24 7.95 -3.37 18.05
N GLY A 25 9.25 -3.52 17.81
CA GLY A 25 10.09 -2.49 17.19
C GLY A 25 9.64 -2.19 15.75
N HIS A 26 9.33 -3.23 14.97
CA HIS A 26 8.82 -3.06 13.61
C HIS A 26 7.50 -2.29 13.59
N LEU A 27 6.56 -2.60 14.50
CA LEU A 27 5.29 -1.88 14.58
C LEU A 27 5.45 -0.41 15.00
N ALA A 28 6.33 -0.13 15.96
CA ALA A 28 6.59 1.25 16.37
C ALA A 28 7.23 2.07 15.23
N GLN A 29 8.11 1.45 14.45
CA GLN A 29 8.78 2.10 13.34
C GLN A 29 7.83 2.29 12.13
N ALA A 30 7.01 1.29 11.81
CA ALA A 30 6.03 1.37 10.72
C ALA A 30 5.06 2.56 10.88
N CYS A 31 4.59 2.82 12.11
CA CYS A 31 3.75 3.98 12.41
C CYS A 31 4.47 5.30 12.13
N LYS A 32 5.76 5.41 12.53
CA LYS A 32 6.58 6.60 12.25
C LYS A 32 6.82 6.77 10.75
N ASP A 33 7.17 5.70 10.06
CA ASP A 33 7.45 5.67 8.64
C ASP A 33 6.21 6.06 7.82
N HIS A 34 5.04 5.48 8.13
CA HIS A 34 3.75 5.90 7.58
C HIS A 34 3.52 7.40 7.80
N ASN A 35 3.76 7.87 9.02
CA ASN A 35 3.58 9.27 9.38
C ASN A 35 4.62 10.24 8.77
N GLN A 36 5.63 9.74 8.06
CA GLN A 36 6.57 10.54 7.30
C GLN A 36 6.24 10.55 5.79
N LEU A 37 5.34 9.69 5.33
CA LEU A 37 4.91 9.68 3.94
C LEU A 37 4.31 11.04 3.54
N PRO A 38 4.53 11.48 2.29
CA PRO A 38 3.89 12.68 1.79
C PRO A 38 2.37 12.49 1.74
N ILE A 39 1.64 13.59 1.81
CA ILE A 39 0.21 13.62 1.54
C ILE A 39 -0.05 13.73 0.03
N ASP A 40 -1.30 13.56 -0.37
CA ASP A 40 -1.72 13.42 -1.77
C ASP A 40 -1.39 14.59 -2.70
N ASP A 41 -1.11 15.78 -2.17
CA ASP A 41 -0.65 16.93 -2.94
C ASP A 41 0.64 16.66 -3.73
N VAL A 42 1.42 15.66 -3.31
CA VAL A 42 2.61 15.24 -4.04
C VAL A 42 2.27 14.56 -5.36
N LEU A 43 1.12 13.90 -5.48
CA LEU A 43 0.81 12.96 -6.57
C LEU A 43 0.82 13.64 -7.96
N LEU A 44 0.35 14.88 -8.05
CA LEU A 44 0.45 15.68 -9.29
C LEU A 44 1.87 16.14 -9.58
N LYS A 45 2.66 16.46 -8.54
CA LYS A 45 4.02 17.00 -8.69
C LYS A 45 5.00 15.94 -9.21
N ILE A 46 4.69 14.67 -8.99
CA ILE A 46 5.53 13.54 -9.39
C ILE A 46 5.03 12.82 -10.65
N GLU A 47 3.94 13.28 -11.28
CA GLU A 47 3.30 12.60 -12.40
C GLU A 47 4.27 12.28 -13.54
N ASP A 48 5.13 13.22 -13.92
CA ASP A 48 6.15 13.01 -14.96
C ASP A 48 7.19 11.98 -14.56
N THR A 49 7.56 11.94 -13.28
CA THR A 49 8.49 10.93 -12.74
C THR A 49 7.84 9.55 -12.74
N VAL A 50 6.54 9.49 -12.40
CA VAL A 50 5.72 8.28 -12.47
C VAL A 50 5.67 7.74 -13.90
N LYS A 51 5.27 8.58 -14.87
CA LYS A 51 5.22 8.21 -16.30
C LYS A 51 6.57 7.72 -16.82
N LYS A 52 7.66 8.34 -16.39
CA LYS A 52 9.02 7.99 -16.82
C LYS A 52 9.50 6.63 -16.30
N HIS A 53 9.24 6.31 -15.04
CA HIS A 53 9.91 5.19 -14.36
C HIS A 53 9.05 3.95 -14.16
N VAL A 54 7.73 4.08 -14.07
CA VAL A 54 6.82 2.93 -13.91
C VAL A 54 6.99 1.87 -15.01
N PRO A 55 7.14 2.20 -16.31
CA PRO A 55 7.33 1.17 -17.34
C PRO A 55 8.53 0.26 -17.08
N GLN A 56 9.65 0.83 -16.63
CA GLN A 56 10.86 0.06 -16.33
C GLN A 56 10.71 -0.76 -15.04
N LEU A 57 10.04 -0.22 -14.03
CA LEU A 57 9.74 -0.98 -12.80
C LEU A 57 8.79 -2.16 -13.08
N LYS A 58 7.77 -1.97 -13.93
CA LYS A 58 6.90 -3.07 -14.41
C LYS A 58 7.69 -4.11 -15.22
N LEU A 59 8.68 -3.69 -16.00
CA LEU A 59 9.55 -4.62 -16.71
C LEU A 59 10.35 -5.51 -15.74
N ILE A 60 10.86 -4.96 -14.64
CA ILE A 60 11.54 -5.74 -13.58
C ILE A 60 10.56 -6.76 -12.96
N LEU A 61 9.35 -6.36 -12.59
CA LEU A 61 8.32 -7.28 -12.09
C LEU A 61 8.08 -8.44 -13.07
N LYS A 62 7.96 -8.12 -14.37
CA LYS A 62 7.70 -9.10 -15.44
C LYS A 62 8.87 -10.06 -15.63
N GLN A 63 10.10 -9.56 -15.65
CA GLN A 63 11.32 -10.37 -15.83
C GLN A 63 11.47 -11.43 -14.73
N TYR A 64 11.08 -11.09 -13.51
CA TYR A 64 11.13 -12.00 -12.35
C TYR A 64 9.83 -12.77 -12.11
N GLY A 65 8.82 -12.63 -12.99
CA GLY A 65 7.55 -13.35 -12.85
C GLY A 65 6.73 -12.96 -11.61
N VAL A 66 7.00 -11.81 -11.01
CA VAL A 66 6.41 -11.36 -9.75
C VAL A 66 5.02 -10.77 -9.99
N LYS A 67 3.97 -11.54 -9.67
CA LYS A 67 2.56 -11.15 -9.87
C LYS A 67 1.87 -10.64 -8.61
N ASN A 68 2.38 -11.02 -7.45
CA ASN A 68 1.83 -10.68 -6.13
C ASN A 68 2.39 -9.36 -5.57
N PHE A 69 3.25 -8.66 -6.30
CA PHE A 69 3.71 -7.33 -5.93
C PHE A 69 3.43 -6.32 -7.03
N ALA A 70 3.28 -5.07 -6.61
CA ALA A 70 3.08 -3.92 -7.46
C ALA A 70 4.01 -2.78 -7.04
N VAL A 71 4.32 -1.91 -8.00
CA VAL A 71 4.95 -0.62 -7.71
C VAL A 71 3.91 0.26 -7.02
N CYS A 72 4.21 0.82 -5.86
CA CYS A 72 3.32 1.77 -5.21
C CYS A 72 3.97 3.16 -5.12
N VAL A 73 3.18 4.19 -5.37
CA VAL A 73 3.55 5.57 -5.12
C VAL A 73 3.31 5.84 -3.64
N GLN A 74 4.38 6.17 -2.94
CA GLN A 74 4.36 6.38 -1.50
C GLN A 74 3.58 7.65 -1.15
N HIS A 75 2.49 7.49 -0.39
CA HIS A 75 1.72 8.59 0.17
C HIS A 75 0.87 8.08 1.34
N ARG A 76 0.32 9.02 2.11
CA ARG A 76 -0.67 8.76 3.16
C ARG A 76 -1.86 9.69 3.01
N HIS A 77 -3.02 9.24 3.47
CA HIS A 77 -4.21 10.08 3.58
C HIS A 77 -4.35 10.75 4.95
N PHE A 78 -3.86 10.09 6.01
CA PHE A 78 -3.96 10.58 7.38
C PHE A 78 -2.82 10.06 8.25
N LYS A 79 -2.65 10.71 9.41
CA LYS A 79 -1.72 10.28 10.45
C LYS A 79 -2.31 9.14 11.27
N VAL A 80 -1.44 8.27 11.75
CA VAL A 80 -1.78 7.18 12.67
C VAL A 80 -1.26 7.54 14.05
N PRO A 81 -2.05 7.40 15.13
CA PRO A 81 -1.56 7.64 16.49
C PRO A 81 -0.49 6.62 16.91
N ASP A 82 0.38 7.03 17.84
CA ASP A 82 1.36 6.12 18.45
C ASP A 82 0.66 4.92 19.10
N GLY A 83 1.24 3.73 18.92
CA GLY A 83 0.63 2.47 19.41
C GLY A 83 -0.37 1.83 18.45
N PHE A 84 -0.63 2.45 17.30
CA PHE A 84 -1.48 1.92 16.24
C PHE A 84 -0.72 1.82 14.91
N ASN A 85 -1.22 0.98 14.02
CA ASN A 85 -0.75 0.86 12.63
C ASN A 85 -1.92 0.70 11.66
N MET A 86 -1.68 1.01 10.38
CA MET A 86 -2.63 0.73 9.31
C MET A 86 -2.62 -0.76 8.97
N VAL A 87 -3.78 -1.39 9.07
CA VAL A 87 -3.97 -2.82 8.77
C VAL A 87 -5.19 -3.00 7.87
N GLY A 88 -4.97 -3.68 6.75
CA GLY A 88 -6.00 -3.97 5.77
C GLY A 88 -6.53 -5.40 5.84
N ARG A 89 -7.84 -5.57 5.73
CA ARG A 89 -8.50 -6.88 5.67
C ARG A 89 -9.45 -6.98 4.48
N VAL A 90 -9.63 -8.20 3.99
CA VAL A 90 -10.61 -8.49 2.94
C VAL A 90 -11.99 -8.59 3.57
N LEU A 91 -13.00 -7.95 2.97
CA LEU A 91 -14.40 -8.08 3.38
C LEU A 91 -15.23 -8.73 2.27
N PHE A 92 -16.42 -9.23 2.62
CA PHE A 92 -17.45 -9.74 1.70
C PHE A 92 -16.88 -10.63 0.59
N GLN A 93 -16.25 -11.73 0.99
CA GLN A 93 -15.73 -12.77 0.08
C GLN A 93 -14.72 -12.24 -0.97
N GLY A 94 -14.07 -11.11 -0.74
CA GLY A 94 -13.09 -10.55 -1.68
C GLY A 94 -13.53 -9.29 -2.40
N LEU A 95 -14.79 -8.88 -2.28
CA LEU A 95 -15.33 -7.74 -3.03
C LEU A 95 -14.82 -6.38 -2.53
N PHE A 96 -14.37 -6.31 -1.28
CA PHE A 96 -13.83 -5.09 -0.69
C PHE A 96 -12.54 -5.37 0.05
N TYR A 97 -11.72 -4.34 0.16
CA TYR A 97 -10.60 -4.33 1.07
C TYR A 97 -10.60 -3.08 1.94
N PHE A 98 -10.63 -3.29 3.25
CA PHE A 98 -10.79 -2.22 4.22
C PHE A 98 -9.52 -2.05 5.04
N THR A 99 -8.90 -0.87 4.95
CA THR A 99 -7.70 -0.49 5.67
C THR A 99 -8.03 0.49 6.78
N ARG A 100 -7.66 0.15 8.01
CA ARG A 100 -8.01 0.90 9.22
C ARG A 100 -6.86 0.93 10.20
N LYS A 101 -6.94 1.80 11.21
CA LYS A 101 -5.99 1.75 12.33
C LYS A 101 -6.31 0.56 13.23
N VAL A 102 -5.28 -0.15 13.68
CA VAL A 102 -5.39 -1.27 14.62
C VAL A 102 -4.31 -1.11 15.70
N ALA A 103 -4.68 -1.38 16.94
CA ALA A 103 -3.76 -1.30 18.07
C ALA A 103 -2.69 -2.39 17.99
N ASN A 104 -1.44 -2.05 18.35
CA ASN A 104 -0.28 -2.94 18.19
C ASN A 104 -0.39 -4.26 18.96
N ASP A 105 -1.09 -4.26 20.10
CA ASP A 105 -1.33 -5.46 20.91
C ASP A 105 -2.21 -6.49 20.20
N LYS A 106 -3.12 -6.06 19.32
CA LYS A 106 -3.94 -6.92 18.46
C LYS A 106 -3.19 -7.45 17.24
N ILE A 107 -2.10 -6.79 16.86
CA ILE A 107 -1.29 -7.15 15.69
C ILE A 107 -0.29 -8.27 16.01
N LEU A 108 0.25 -8.28 17.24
CA LEU A 108 1.32 -9.20 17.63
C LEU A 108 0.79 -10.63 17.84
N GLY A 109 1.15 -11.54 16.93
CA GLY A 109 0.90 -12.98 17.02
C GLY A 109 1.26 -13.66 15.69
N PRO A 110 1.64 -14.95 15.68
CA PRO A 110 1.94 -15.67 14.44
C PRO A 110 0.71 -15.70 13.52
N GLY A 111 0.86 -15.25 12.27
CA GLY A 111 -0.21 -15.30 11.26
C GLY A 111 -1.29 -14.22 11.39
N ASN A 112 -1.16 -13.28 12.34
CA ASN A 112 -2.14 -12.21 12.51
C ASN A 112 -2.06 -11.18 11.38
N VAL A 113 -0.84 -10.75 11.02
CA VAL A 113 -0.62 -9.83 9.90
C VAL A 113 0.69 -10.09 9.17
N CYS A 114 0.76 -9.62 7.92
CA CYS A 114 1.97 -9.48 7.13
C CYS A 114 2.17 -8.05 6.62
N GLY A 115 3.36 -7.73 6.14
CA GLY A 115 3.63 -6.43 5.53
C GLY A 115 2.88 -6.28 4.21
N ARG A 116 2.30 -5.10 3.99
CA ARG A 116 1.48 -4.78 2.81
C ARG A 116 2.16 -3.75 1.94
N LYS A 117 2.38 -2.53 2.45
CA LYS A 117 3.15 -1.50 1.76
C LYS A 117 4.53 -1.40 2.41
N PHE A 118 5.56 -1.36 1.58
CA PHE A 118 6.95 -1.35 2.00
C PHE A 118 7.66 -0.12 1.46
N ILE A 119 8.44 0.51 2.34
CA ILE A 119 9.35 1.58 1.98
C ILE A 119 10.79 1.08 2.03
N PHE A 120 11.66 1.71 1.25
CA PHE A 120 13.08 1.40 1.27
C PHE A 120 13.85 2.49 2.02
N ASP A 121 14.60 2.08 3.03
CA ASP A 121 15.54 2.92 3.75
C ASP A 121 16.97 2.44 3.50
N LYS A 122 17.89 3.36 3.25
CA LYS A 122 19.28 3.00 2.90
C LYS A 122 20.02 2.30 4.03
N GLN A 123 19.72 2.64 5.28
CA GLN A 123 20.37 2.08 6.46
C GLN A 123 19.73 0.75 6.86
N TYR A 124 18.40 0.68 6.81
CA TYR A 124 17.64 -0.44 7.38
C TYR A 124 17.06 -1.41 6.34
N GLY A 125 17.17 -1.11 5.04
CA GLY A 125 16.59 -1.91 3.98
C GLY A 125 15.08 -1.70 3.82
N TRP A 126 14.40 -2.71 3.28
CA TRP A 126 12.95 -2.71 3.13
C TRP A 126 12.24 -2.88 4.46
N ARG A 127 11.25 -2.03 4.74
CA ARG A 127 10.44 -2.08 5.95
C ARG A 127 8.97 -1.83 5.63
N PRO A 128 8.03 -2.53 6.30
CA PRO A 128 6.61 -2.27 6.12
C PRO A 128 6.22 -0.94 6.78
N CYS A 129 5.32 -0.21 6.14
CA CYS A 129 4.64 0.97 6.71
C CYS A 129 3.12 0.77 6.82
N GLU A 130 2.56 -0.21 6.12
CA GLU A 130 1.19 -0.69 6.27
C GLU A 130 1.18 -2.23 6.28
N PHE A 131 0.13 -2.81 6.88
CA PHE A 131 0.00 -4.25 7.06
C PHE A 131 -1.29 -4.80 6.44
N HIS A 132 -1.32 -6.12 6.26
CA HIS A 132 -2.49 -6.89 5.84
C HIS A 132 -2.78 -7.98 6.89
N GLU A 133 -4.05 -8.16 7.26
CA GLU A 133 -4.47 -9.29 8.10
C GLU A 133 -4.31 -10.62 7.38
N GLY A 134 -3.59 -11.54 8.03
CA GLY A 134 -3.29 -12.86 7.51
C GLY A 134 -1.80 -13.11 7.31
N SER A 135 -1.50 -14.29 6.78
CA SER A 135 -0.14 -14.76 6.57
C SER A 135 0.59 -14.00 5.47
N ALA A 136 1.93 -13.97 5.56
CA ALA A 136 2.77 -13.48 4.48
C ALA A 136 2.55 -14.33 3.20
N PRO A 137 2.67 -13.72 2.01
CA PRO A 137 2.56 -14.48 0.77
C PRO A 137 3.66 -15.53 0.65
N ASP A 138 3.36 -16.62 -0.04
CA ASP A 138 4.40 -17.57 -0.46
C ASP A 138 5.38 -16.90 -1.43
N LEU A 139 6.64 -16.82 -1.02
CA LEU A 139 7.74 -16.25 -1.80
C LEU A 139 8.56 -17.31 -2.54
N SER A 140 8.20 -18.59 -2.48
CA SER A 140 8.93 -19.68 -3.13
C SER A 140 9.12 -19.46 -4.65
N LYS A 141 8.24 -18.67 -5.26
CA LYS A 141 8.25 -18.33 -6.70
C LYS A 141 8.87 -16.97 -7.01
N VAL A 142 9.24 -16.19 -5.99
CA VAL A 142 9.89 -14.89 -6.14
C VAL A 142 11.39 -15.10 -5.97
N ALA A 143 12.15 -14.93 -7.06
CA ALA A 143 13.61 -15.05 -6.97
C ALA A 143 14.16 -13.96 -6.03
N PRO A 144 15.03 -14.28 -5.06
CA PRO A 144 15.57 -13.29 -4.10
C PRO A 144 16.22 -12.07 -4.78
N GLU A 145 16.83 -12.26 -5.95
CA GLU A 145 17.47 -11.21 -6.75
C GLU A 145 16.49 -10.13 -7.21
N PHE A 146 15.19 -10.43 -7.26
CA PHE A 146 14.15 -9.45 -7.56
C PHE A 146 14.27 -8.22 -6.65
N PHE A 147 14.34 -8.42 -5.33
CA PHE A 147 14.40 -7.33 -4.38
C PHE A 147 15.69 -6.52 -4.55
N ILE A 148 16.81 -7.18 -4.88
CA ILE A 148 18.10 -6.52 -5.14
C ILE A 148 18.02 -5.64 -6.38
N VAL A 149 17.54 -6.17 -7.51
CA VAL A 149 17.44 -5.43 -8.78
C VAL A 149 16.45 -4.27 -8.66
N TYR A 150 15.30 -4.51 -8.05
CA TYR A 150 14.29 -3.48 -7.83
C TYR A 150 14.84 -2.33 -6.97
N THR A 151 15.50 -2.65 -5.85
CA THR A 151 16.13 -1.67 -4.96
C THR A 151 17.24 -0.89 -5.66
N THR A 152 18.11 -1.59 -6.38
CA THR A 152 19.23 -0.97 -7.10
C THR A 152 18.72 0.04 -8.12
N TYR A 153 17.63 -0.28 -8.82
CA TYR A 153 16.98 0.65 -9.72
C TYR A 153 16.46 1.89 -8.99
N LEU A 154 15.75 1.72 -7.88
CA LEU A 154 15.24 2.86 -7.10
C LEU A 154 16.37 3.76 -6.59
N VAL A 155 17.42 3.17 -6.01
CA VAL A 155 18.56 3.92 -5.46
C VAL A 155 19.32 4.67 -6.55
N LYS A 156 19.64 4.00 -7.66
CA LYS A 156 20.38 4.57 -8.80
C LYS A 156 19.68 5.79 -9.38
N HIS A 157 18.35 5.79 -9.38
CA HIS A 157 17.53 6.86 -9.94
C HIS A 157 16.97 7.84 -8.91
N GLY A 158 17.34 7.72 -7.63
CA GLY A 158 16.88 8.62 -6.57
C GLY A 158 15.37 8.53 -6.28
N LEU A 159 14.78 7.35 -6.46
CA LEU A 159 13.32 7.15 -6.44
C LEU A 159 12.77 6.59 -5.13
N THR A 160 13.62 6.37 -4.12
CA THR A 160 13.25 5.68 -2.87
C THR A 160 12.25 6.47 -2.01
N SER A 161 12.10 7.79 -2.23
CA SER A 161 11.08 8.62 -1.59
C SER A 161 9.77 8.71 -2.39
N ILE A 162 9.73 8.14 -3.60
CA ILE A 162 8.58 8.20 -4.51
C ILE A 162 7.93 6.83 -4.61
N PHE A 163 8.72 5.78 -4.85
CA PHE A 163 8.19 4.43 -5.05
C PHE A 163 8.54 3.51 -3.89
N GLY A 164 7.56 2.73 -3.49
CA GLY A 164 7.71 1.57 -2.62
C GLY A 164 7.26 0.31 -3.34
N LEU A 165 7.14 -0.76 -2.58
CA LEU A 165 6.60 -2.02 -3.04
C LEU A 165 5.30 -2.32 -2.29
N GLU A 166 4.28 -2.80 -2.99
CA GLU A 166 3.02 -3.20 -2.37
C GLU A 166 2.72 -4.66 -2.66
N TYR A 167 2.52 -5.46 -1.62
CA TYR A 167 1.94 -6.79 -1.71
C TYR A 167 0.47 -6.66 -2.14
N THR A 168 0.16 -7.22 -3.30
CA THR A 168 -1.21 -7.26 -3.81
C THR A 168 -1.88 -8.54 -3.34
N VAL A 169 -2.83 -8.38 -2.41
CA VAL A 169 -3.64 -9.47 -1.86
C VAL A 169 -4.40 -10.17 -2.99
N PRO A 170 -4.42 -11.51 -3.08
CA PRO A 170 -5.02 -12.24 -4.21
C PRO A 170 -6.46 -11.83 -4.55
N GLY A 171 -7.29 -11.59 -3.54
CA GLY A 171 -8.69 -11.16 -3.72
C GLY A 171 -8.84 -9.78 -4.38
N LEU A 172 -7.77 -8.98 -4.44
CA LEU A 172 -7.76 -7.67 -5.10
C LEU A 172 -7.31 -7.72 -6.57
N LEU A 173 -6.87 -8.88 -7.07
CA LEU A 173 -6.39 -9.03 -8.46
C LEU A 173 -7.53 -9.19 -9.47
N ILE A 174 -8.77 -9.33 -9.01
CA ILE A 174 -9.93 -9.73 -9.81
C ILE A 174 -10.84 -8.56 -10.24
N PHE A 175 -10.46 -7.32 -9.93
CA PHE A 175 -11.13 -6.10 -10.43
C PHE A 175 -10.17 -4.91 -10.45
N ASP A 176 -10.55 -3.86 -11.19
CA ASP A 176 -9.83 -2.58 -11.14
C ASP A 176 -10.27 -1.82 -9.88
N ILE A 177 -9.30 -1.41 -9.06
CA ILE A 177 -9.57 -0.97 -7.69
C ILE A 177 -9.57 0.56 -7.59
N LEU A 178 -10.54 1.09 -6.88
CA LEU A 178 -10.61 2.47 -6.44
C LEU A 178 -10.44 2.55 -4.92
N GLU A 179 -9.49 3.36 -4.46
CA GLU A 179 -9.30 3.73 -3.07
C GLU A 179 -10.12 4.97 -2.73
N ILE A 180 -10.95 4.85 -1.70
CA ILE A 180 -11.81 5.90 -1.18
C ILE A 180 -11.66 6.02 0.33
N GLY A 181 -11.87 7.22 0.86
CA GLY A 181 -12.00 7.42 2.31
C GLY A 181 -13.38 6.97 2.78
N LEU A 182 -13.44 6.34 3.95
CA LEU A 182 -14.70 6.09 4.67
C LEU A 182 -14.62 6.87 5.98
N SER A 183 -15.43 7.92 6.09
CA SER A 183 -15.40 8.87 7.22
C SER A 183 -15.45 8.12 8.55
N ASP A 184 -14.59 8.51 9.50
CA ASP A 184 -14.46 7.91 10.84
C ASP A 184 -13.92 6.47 10.91
N TYR A 185 -13.76 5.77 9.78
CA TYR A 185 -13.38 4.36 9.74
C TYR A 185 -12.00 4.08 9.14
N GLY A 186 -11.66 4.70 8.00
CA GLY A 186 -10.39 4.43 7.30
C GLY A 186 -10.50 4.55 5.80
N LEU A 187 -9.92 3.59 5.08
CA LEU A 187 -9.87 3.54 3.62
C LEU A 187 -10.56 2.28 3.12
N LEU A 188 -11.37 2.41 2.08
CA LEU A 188 -12.04 1.29 1.43
C LEU A 188 -11.57 1.19 -0.02
N TYR A 189 -11.33 -0.05 -0.44
CA TYR A 189 -10.91 -0.39 -1.78
C TYR A 189 -12.09 -1.12 -2.41
N VAL A 190 -12.62 -0.54 -3.48
CA VAL A 190 -13.84 -1.01 -4.15
C VAL A 190 -13.58 -1.20 -5.63
N ASP A 191 -14.43 -1.97 -6.31
CA ASP A 191 -14.42 -2.01 -7.77
C ASP A 191 -14.73 -0.62 -8.33
N THR A 192 -13.87 -0.13 -9.22
CA THR A 192 -14.09 1.10 -10.00
C THR A 192 -15.45 1.09 -10.72
N ALA A 193 -15.93 -0.07 -11.18
CA ALA A 193 -17.22 -0.20 -11.86
C ALA A 193 -18.42 0.05 -10.91
N SER A 194 -18.23 -0.10 -9.60
CA SER A 194 -19.27 0.11 -8.59
C SER A 194 -19.44 1.57 -8.19
N MET A 195 -18.59 2.49 -8.64
CA MET A 195 -18.58 3.88 -8.18
C MET A 195 -18.91 4.87 -9.29
N PRO A 196 -19.83 5.84 -9.05
CA PRO A 196 -20.05 6.95 -9.98
C PRO A 196 -18.87 7.93 -9.86
N LEU A 197 -18.00 7.96 -10.88
CA LEU A 197 -16.74 8.72 -10.87
C LEU A 197 -16.89 10.21 -11.26
N ASN A 198 -18.11 10.75 -11.33
CA ASN A 198 -18.37 12.05 -11.95
C ASN A 198 -17.58 13.18 -11.25
N ASP A 199 -16.74 13.87 -12.04
CA ASP A 199 -15.92 15.04 -11.69
C ASP A 199 -14.78 14.83 -10.66
N ALA A 200 -14.51 13.59 -10.25
CA ALA A 200 -13.39 13.27 -9.37
C ALA A 200 -12.04 13.30 -10.11
N GLN A 201 -11.03 13.97 -9.54
CA GLN A 201 -9.66 13.82 -10.04
C GLN A 201 -9.12 12.48 -9.56
N ILE A 202 -8.76 11.61 -10.49
CA ILE A 202 -8.28 10.26 -10.17
C ILE A 202 -6.83 10.13 -10.61
N VAL A 203 -6.00 9.57 -9.74
CA VAL A 203 -4.59 9.30 -10.01
C VAL A 203 -4.28 7.84 -9.73
N THR A 204 -3.50 7.20 -10.59
CA THR A 204 -3.04 5.83 -10.34
C THR A 204 -1.88 5.87 -9.36
N THR A 205 -2.01 5.15 -8.24
CA THR A 205 -1.02 5.10 -7.16
C THR A 205 -0.38 3.72 -6.99
N ARG A 206 -0.95 2.67 -7.58
CA ARG A 206 -0.37 1.32 -7.61
C ARG A 206 -0.36 0.79 -9.05
N PHE A 207 0.76 0.20 -9.44
CA PHE A 207 1.00 -0.33 -10.78
C PHE A 207 1.50 -1.77 -10.70
N GLY A 208 0.57 -2.72 -10.84
CA GLY A 208 0.87 -4.15 -10.94
C GLY A 208 1.14 -4.59 -12.37
N LEU A 209 1.45 -5.88 -12.53
CA LEU A 209 1.45 -6.53 -13.84
C LEU A 209 0.00 -6.70 -14.30
N SER A 210 -0.31 -6.16 -15.47
CA SER A 210 -1.64 -6.23 -16.07
C SER A 210 -1.97 -7.67 -16.46
N GLY A 211 -3.19 -8.09 -16.10
CA GLY A 211 -3.75 -9.38 -16.49
C GLY A 211 -4.48 -9.29 -17.83
N PRO A 212 -5.07 -10.40 -18.31
CA PRO A 212 -5.86 -10.40 -19.53
C PRO A 212 -7.17 -9.60 -19.42
N ILE A 213 -7.68 -9.40 -18.20
CA ILE A 213 -8.99 -8.78 -17.94
C ILE A 213 -8.85 -7.44 -17.21
N HIS A 214 -7.92 -7.34 -16.26
CA HIS A 214 -7.74 -6.15 -15.40
C HIS A 214 -6.35 -5.55 -15.53
N ASN A 215 -6.28 -4.23 -15.40
CA ASN A 215 -5.02 -3.50 -15.52
C ASN A 215 -4.11 -3.72 -14.30
N ASN A 216 -4.69 -4.20 -13.20
CA ASN A 216 -4.04 -4.41 -11.91
C ASN A 216 -3.44 -3.11 -11.38
N GLU A 217 -4.26 -2.07 -11.39
CA GLU A 217 -3.94 -0.75 -10.89
C GLU A 217 -4.77 -0.42 -9.63
N LEU A 218 -4.26 0.46 -8.78
CA LEU A 218 -5.05 1.13 -7.75
C LEU A 218 -5.19 2.59 -8.16
N LYS A 219 -6.42 3.04 -8.27
CA LYS A 219 -6.78 4.44 -8.52
C LYS A 219 -7.16 5.08 -7.20
N CYS A 220 -6.63 6.25 -6.91
CA CYS A 220 -6.97 7.03 -5.73
C CYS A 220 -7.82 8.24 -6.15
N ILE A 221 -8.92 8.49 -5.44
CA ILE A 221 -9.72 9.71 -5.62
C ILE A 221 -9.03 10.87 -4.91
N ARG A 222 -8.73 11.95 -5.65
CA ARG A 222 -8.33 13.24 -5.10
C ARG A 222 -9.53 14.17 -5.02
N PHE A 223 -9.74 14.77 -3.85
CA PHE A 223 -10.78 15.80 -3.66
C PHE A 223 -10.22 17.22 -3.91
N PRO A 224 -10.98 18.13 -4.55
CA PRO A 224 -10.51 19.48 -4.93
C PRO A 224 -10.06 20.38 -3.77
N GLU A 225 -10.63 20.21 -2.57
CA GLU A 225 -10.29 20.98 -1.36
C GLU A 225 -9.13 20.33 -0.55
N GLY A 226 -8.44 19.36 -1.15
CA GLY A 226 -7.76 18.32 -0.38
C GLY A 226 -8.78 17.28 0.10
N HIS A 227 -8.30 16.09 0.50
CA HIS A 227 -9.17 14.99 0.92
C HIS A 227 -10.22 15.41 1.94
N ARG A 228 -11.42 14.79 1.88
CA ARG A 228 -12.26 14.64 3.08
C ARG A 228 -11.34 14.04 4.13
N LYS A 229 -10.89 14.84 5.10
CA LYS A 229 -10.06 14.34 6.19
C LYS A 229 -10.83 13.19 6.83
N VAL A 230 -10.35 11.97 6.64
CA VAL A 230 -10.88 10.83 7.39
C VAL A 230 -10.48 11.07 8.84
N ASN A 231 -11.45 11.42 9.68
CA ASN A 231 -11.21 11.63 11.10
C ASN A 231 -11.12 10.28 11.82
N VAL A 232 -10.04 9.55 11.57
CA VAL A 232 -9.83 8.26 12.25
C VAL A 232 -9.50 8.43 13.73
N ASP A 233 -9.21 9.64 14.23
CA ASP A 233 -8.75 9.85 15.61
C ASP A 233 -9.80 9.39 16.64
N GLN A 234 -11.09 9.47 16.32
CA GLN A 234 -12.20 9.16 17.24
C GLN A 234 -12.57 7.67 17.34
N GLN A 235 -12.00 6.81 16.50
CA GLN A 235 -12.37 5.40 16.48
C GLN A 235 -11.68 4.64 17.63
N GLU A 236 -12.43 4.34 18.69
CA GLU A 236 -11.96 3.56 19.85
C GLU A 236 -12.08 2.04 19.63
N SER A 237 -12.96 1.60 18.72
CA SER A 237 -13.28 0.19 18.46
C SER A 237 -13.05 -0.21 16.99
N ASP A 238 -12.65 -1.46 16.80
CA ASP A 238 -12.52 -2.10 15.49
C ASP A 238 -13.93 -2.46 14.95
N PRO A 239 -14.40 -1.83 13.86
CA PRO A 239 -15.75 -2.01 13.37
C PRO A 239 -15.93 -3.40 12.77
N SER A 240 -17.15 -3.92 12.88
CA SER A 240 -17.59 -5.11 12.16
C SER A 240 -17.72 -4.83 10.66
N ASP A 241 -17.71 -5.89 9.85
CA ASP A 241 -17.87 -5.79 8.39
C ASP A 241 -19.21 -5.14 8.00
N ASP A 242 -20.28 -5.45 8.75
CA ASP A 242 -21.61 -4.87 8.52
C ASP A 242 -21.65 -3.36 8.77
N GLU A 243 -20.99 -2.89 9.84
CA GLU A 243 -20.89 -1.46 10.13
C GLU A 243 -20.16 -0.70 9.03
N VAL A 244 -19.08 -1.27 8.50
CA VAL A 244 -18.31 -0.69 7.38
C VAL A 244 -19.20 -0.55 6.14
N ILE A 245 -20.03 -1.54 5.82
CA ILE A 245 -20.93 -1.47 4.65
C ILE A 245 -22.08 -0.51 4.86
N ILE A 246 -22.68 -0.48 6.05
CA ILE A 246 -23.72 0.49 6.37
C ILE A 246 -23.18 1.91 6.21
N ALA A 247 -21.97 2.17 6.73
CA ALA A 247 -21.30 3.45 6.57
C ALA A 247 -21.01 3.76 5.08
N PHE A 248 -20.49 2.80 4.33
CA PHE A 248 -20.23 2.96 2.89
C PHE A 248 -21.49 3.32 2.11
N LYS A 249 -22.59 2.58 2.29
CA LYS A 249 -23.87 2.86 1.61
C LYS A 249 -24.45 4.23 1.98
N LYS A 250 -24.21 4.68 3.22
CA LYS A 250 -24.65 6.00 3.69
C LYS A 250 -23.82 7.13 3.07
N GLU A 251 -22.50 6.97 2.99
CA GLU A 251 -21.61 8.01 2.45
C GLU A 251 -21.61 8.04 0.91
N TYR A 252 -21.87 6.90 0.27
CA TYR A 252 -21.88 6.71 -1.18
C TYR A 252 -23.20 6.09 -1.67
N PRO A 253 -24.35 6.77 -1.53
CA PRO A 253 -25.67 6.21 -1.85
C PRO A 253 -25.88 5.90 -3.34
N GLY A 254 -25.03 6.43 -4.23
CA GLY A 254 -25.05 6.16 -5.67
C GLY A 254 -24.16 5.00 -6.12
N ALA A 255 -23.46 4.33 -5.20
CA ALA A 255 -22.62 3.19 -5.54
C ALA A 255 -23.46 1.95 -5.89
N ALA A 256 -23.19 1.36 -7.06
CA ALA A 256 -23.83 0.12 -7.50
C ALA A 256 -23.09 -1.07 -6.87
N LEU A 257 -23.55 -1.48 -5.68
CA LEU A 257 -23.06 -2.69 -5.04
C LEU A 257 -23.85 -3.91 -5.51
N SER A 258 -23.20 -4.81 -6.24
CA SER A 258 -23.65 -6.19 -6.34
C SER A 258 -23.13 -6.94 -5.10
N ILE A 259 -23.95 -7.01 -4.05
CA ILE A 259 -23.74 -7.91 -2.90
C ILE A 259 -24.47 -9.22 -3.19
#